data_AF-A0A832JMH0-F1
#
_entry.id   AF-A0A832JMH0-F1
#
_cell.length_a   1.000
_cell.length_b   1.000
_cell.length_c   1.000
_cell.angle_alpha   90.00
_cell.angle_beta   90.00
_cell.angle_gamma   90.00
#
_symmetry.space_group_name_H-M   'P 1'
#
loop_
_entity.id
_entity.type
_entity.pdbx_description
1 polymer ?
#
loop_
_entity_poly.entity_id
_entity_poly.type
_entity_poly.pdbx_seq_one_letter_code
_entity_poly.pdbx_strand_id
1 'polypeptide(L)'
;MPQRPGQDGADGHPRRGDGNGEGLRRGLHGGGQARGPRKAPRGGRAGHGVSPGGRGLFALRPRRDPPHGGEAPQGGWPVSSDLWGYAFARNAILASTLLGVMASTLGVFVLLRRMSFVGAGVSHAAFGGAALGYALGLDPLLSALVFSLTGALLLPSARGRLLKEDGGVGIFFSFGMALGLLVLGFLRGTRVDLFGYLFGNVLAVDLGDLVWLLATASLSLGFVLAFYRKLLLSTFDPDFARVIGVRVEALDKALLLLVSACVVVGMKVVGAVLVSAMLVIPAATARYLTSSFSGMVIASVVVGLISSWAGLWLSFELDLPSGPAVVLLSSLLFAAARIYRSLMGR
;
A
#
# COMPACT_ATOMS: atom_id res chain seq x y z
N MET A 1 -32.88 -31.41 49.21
CA MET A 1 -33.84 -32.54 49.13
C MET A 1 -35.23 -32.00 49.37
N PRO A 2 -36.31 -32.53 48.77
CA PRO A 2 -36.43 -33.61 47.75
C PRO A 2 -37.21 -33.09 46.50
N GLN A 3 -37.49 -33.76 45.38
CA GLN A 3 -37.18 -35.05 44.77
C GLN A 3 -37.64 -34.97 43.28
N ARG A 4 -36.94 -35.63 42.36
CA ARG A 4 -37.47 -36.08 41.05
C ARG A 4 -38.43 -37.27 41.27
N PRO A 5 -39.23 -37.73 40.27
CA PRO A 5 -38.74 -38.68 39.24
C PRO A 5 -39.38 -38.44 37.85
N GLY A 6 -38.70 -38.72 36.72
CA GLY A 6 -38.67 -40.04 36.04
C GLY A 6 -39.66 -40.00 34.86
N GLN A 7 -39.49 -40.61 33.69
CA GLN A 7 -38.52 -41.58 33.16
C GLN A 7 -38.89 -41.80 31.66
N ASP A 8 -37.94 -42.37 30.91
CA ASP A 8 -38.10 -43.21 29.69
C ASP A 8 -38.53 -42.56 28.36
N GLY A 9 -37.95 -42.89 27.21
CA GLY A 9 -36.92 -43.88 26.87
C GLY A 9 -36.95 -44.13 25.35
N ALA A 10 -35.81 -44.62 24.82
CA ALA A 10 -35.66 -45.42 23.58
C ALA A 10 -36.08 -44.76 22.24
N ASP A 11 -35.53 -45.06 21.05
CA ASP A 11 -34.42 -45.86 20.53
C ASP A 11 -34.46 -45.59 18.99
N GLY A 12 -33.37 -45.82 18.26
CA GLY A 12 -33.46 -46.18 16.83
C GLY A 12 -32.65 -45.38 15.82
N HIS A 13 -31.34 -45.67 15.74
CA HIS A 13 -30.67 -45.91 14.45
C HIS A 13 -30.68 -47.43 14.18
N PRO A 14 -30.34 -47.99 12.98
CA PRO A 14 -29.84 -47.43 11.71
C PRO A 14 -30.47 -48.07 10.43
N ARG A 15 -30.06 -47.63 9.21
CA ARG A 15 -29.75 -48.43 7.97
C ARG A 15 -29.77 -47.51 6.72
N ARG A 16 -28.65 -47.34 6.01
CA ARG A 16 -28.13 -48.10 4.84
C ARG A 16 -29.02 -48.08 3.59
N GLY A 17 -28.44 -47.61 2.49
CA GLY A 17 -28.94 -47.74 1.12
C GLY A 17 -27.85 -47.38 0.12
N ASP A 18 -27.07 -48.39 -0.28
CA ASP A 18 -26.14 -48.38 -1.42
C ASP A 18 -26.91 -48.21 -2.75
N GLY A 19 -26.26 -47.61 -3.74
CA GLY A 19 -26.80 -47.45 -5.10
C GLY A 19 -25.70 -47.26 -6.13
N ASN A 20 -24.94 -48.32 -6.36
CA ASN A 20 -24.03 -48.49 -7.49
C ASN A 20 -24.84 -48.61 -8.80
N GLY A 21 -24.36 -47.98 -9.88
CA GLY A 21 -24.99 -48.02 -11.20
C GLY A 21 -23.94 -47.92 -12.29
N GLU A 22 -23.30 -49.05 -12.57
CA GLU A 22 -22.42 -49.26 -13.72
C GLU A 22 -23.22 -49.38 -15.04
N GLY A 23 -22.68 -48.75 -16.09
CA GLY A 23 -22.62 -49.34 -17.44
C GLY A 23 -23.82 -49.17 -18.37
N LEU A 24 -23.60 -48.55 -19.52
CA LEU A 24 -23.73 -49.29 -20.78
C LEU A 24 -22.95 -48.63 -21.95
N ARG A 25 -22.32 -49.52 -22.71
CA ARG A 25 -21.47 -49.31 -23.88
C ARG A 25 -22.26 -49.09 -25.17
N ARG A 26 -21.59 -48.48 -26.16
CA ARG A 26 -21.49 -48.80 -27.62
C ARG A 26 -21.34 -47.49 -28.40
N GLY A 27 -20.46 -47.28 -29.37
CA GLY A 27 -19.62 -48.20 -30.15
C GLY A 27 -19.68 -47.80 -31.63
N LEU A 28 -18.53 -47.40 -32.17
CA LEU A 28 -18.01 -47.64 -33.53
C LEU A 28 -18.61 -46.93 -34.75
N HIS A 29 -17.73 -46.31 -35.54
CA HIS A 29 -17.47 -46.42 -37.00
C HIS A 29 -16.78 -45.12 -37.49
N GLY A 30 -15.68 -45.08 -38.25
CA GLY A 30 -14.81 -46.08 -38.88
C GLY A 30 -13.93 -45.40 -39.96
N GLY A 31 -12.82 -46.05 -40.34
CA GLY A 31 -11.99 -45.83 -41.56
C GLY A 31 -11.14 -44.54 -41.61
N GLY A 32 -9.81 -44.56 -41.77
CA GLY A 32 -9.02 -45.05 -42.92
C GLY A 32 -8.61 -43.82 -43.77
N GLN A 33 -7.40 -43.61 -44.30
CA GLN A 33 -6.30 -44.47 -44.68
C GLN A 33 -5.08 -43.58 -45.09
N ALA A 34 -3.90 -44.21 -45.04
CA ALA A 34 -2.53 -43.79 -45.38
C ALA A 34 -2.24 -42.83 -46.57
N ARG A 35 -1.09 -42.12 -46.51
CA ARG A 35 -0.05 -42.10 -47.59
C ARG A 35 1.26 -41.37 -47.19
N GLY A 36 2.32 -42.17 -47.01
CA GLY A 36 3.70 -42.09 -47.53
C GLY A 36 4.57 -40.80 -47.52
N PRO A 37 5.91 -40.96 -47.50
CA PRO A 37 6.85 -39.92 -47.04
C PRO A 37 7.49 -39.11 -48.18
N ARG A 38 7.88 -37.85 -47.93
CA ARG A 38 8.79 -37.09 -48.80
C ARG A 38 10.08 -36.71 -48.09
N LYS A 39 11.16 -36.98 -48.81
CA LYS A 39 12.58 -36.94 -48.46
C LYS A 39 13.07 -35.54 -48.08
N ALA A 40 13.99 -35.50 -47.13
CA ALA A 40 14.92 -34.40 -46.90
C ALA A 40 15.94 -34.25 -48.04
N PRO A 41 16.63 -33.10 -48.11
CA PRO A 41 18.06 -33.08 -48.37
C PRO A 41 18.84 -32.62 -47.13
N ARG A 42 19.93 -33.35 -46.91
CA ARG A 42 21.02 -33.15 -45.95
C ARG A 42 21.79 -31.85 -46.21
N GLY A 43 22.40 -31.32 -45.15
CA GLY A 43 23.75 -30.74 -45.24
C GLY A 43 24.04 -29.61 -44.26
N GLY A 44 24.73 -29.91 -43.16
CA GLY A 44 25.32 -28.88 -42.30
C GLY A 44 25.60 -29.35 -40.86
N ARG A 45 26.70 -30.08 -40.66
CA ARG A 45 27.22 -30.50 -39.35
C ARG A 45 27.61 -29.28 -38.50
N ALA A 46 27.27 -29.31 -37.20
CA ALA A 46 28.23 -29.22 -36.10
C ALA A 46 27.49 -29.56 -34.80
N GLY A 47 27.95 -30.60 -34.10
CA GLY A 47 27.40 -31.00 -32.81
C GLY A 47 27.94 -30.11 -31.69
N HIS A 48 27.17 -30.01 -30.60
CA HIS A 48 27.66 -30.32 -29.25
C HIS A 48 26.51 -30.29 -28.23
N GLY A 49 26.35 -31.41 -27.53
CA GLY A 49 26.10 -31.48 -26.08
C GLY A 49 24.84 -30.82 -25.51
N VAL A 50 23.84 -31.65 -25.21
CA VAL A 50 22.83 -31.31 -24.19
C VAL A 50 23.45 -31.51 -22.80
N SER A 51 23.52 -30.39 -22.06
CA SER A 51 23.39 -30.16 -20.60
C SER A 51 24.10 -31.08 -19.58
N PRO A 52 24.67 -30.50 -18.49
CA PRO A 52 23.78 -30.21 -17.35
C PRO A 52 24.11 -28.93 -16.55
N GLY A 53 23.06 -28.26 -16.08
CA GLY A 53 22.93 -27.62 -14.75
C GLY A 53 23.94 -26.54 -14.32
N GLY A 54 23.46 -25.30 -14.17
CA GLY A 54 24.17 -24.28 -13.38
C GLY A 54 23.63 -22.87 -13.52
N ARG A 55 22.76 -22.47 -12.58
CA ARG A 55 22.56 -21.11 -12.03
C ARG A 55 22.90 -19.90 -12.93
N GLY A 56 21.86 -19.16 -13.32
CA GLY A 56 22.00 -17.83 -13.91
C GLY A 56 20.65 -17.17 -14.23
N LEU A 57 19.70 -17.14 -13.29
CA LEU A 57 18.63 -16.14 -13.31
C LEU A 57 19.28 -14.78 -13.07
N PHE A 58 19.70 -14.07 -14.12
CA PHE A 58 19.98 -12.63 -14.21
C PHE A 58 20.90 -12.40 -15.42
N ALA A 59 20.32 -12.40 -16.63
CA ALA A 59 21.01 -11.88 -17.81
C ALA A 59 20.21 -10.68 -18.30
N LEU A 60 20.45 -9.53 -17.68
CA LEU A 60 19.92 -8.24 -18.11
C LEU A 60 20.59 -7.83 -19.42
N ARG A 61 19.77 -7.66 -20.45
CA ARG A 61 20.15 -7.10 -21.75
C ARG A 61 20.43 -5.59 -21.54
N PRO A 62 21.50 -4.99 -22.08
CA PRO A 62 21.72 -3.55 -21.94
C PRO A 62 20.61 -2.80 -22.70
N ARG A 63 19.94 -1.90 -21.97
CA ARG A 63 18.89 -1.01 -22.46
C ARG A 63 19.52 0.03 -23.39
N ARG A 64 18.93 0.26 -24.56
CA ARG A 64 19.28 1.42 -25.40
C ARG A 64 18.69 2.67 -24.75
N ASP A 65 19.53 3.68 -24.56
CA ASP A 65 19.18 4.94 -23.92
C ASP A 65 18.18 5.75 -24.75
N PRO A 66 17.18 6.43 -24.13
CA PRO A 66 16.43 7.50 -24.77
C PRO A 66 17.20 8.83 -24.70
N PRO A 67 16.97 9.76 -25.64
CA PRO A 67 17.73 11.00 -25.72
C PRO A 67 17.24 12.05 -24.70
N HIS A 68 18.20 12.62 -23.99
CA HIS A 68 18.20 13.94 -23.32
C HIS A 68 17.07 14.27 -22.32
N GLY A 69 17.37 14.07 -21.05
CA GLY A 69 16.66 14.65 -19.91
C GLY A 69 17.29 14.25 -18.58
N GLY A 70 18.42 14.88 -18.23
CA GLY A 70 19.06 14.88 -16.90
C GLY A 70 19.21 13.52 -16.20
N GLU A 71 20.26 12.77 -16.55
CA GLU A 71 20.60 11.52 -15.86
C GLU A 71 21.06 11.78 -14.41
N ALA A 72 20.63 10.90 -13.50
CA ALA A 72 21.25 10.79 -12.18
C ALA A 72 22.71 10.30 -12.34
N PRO A 73 23.69 10.85 -11.60
CA PRO A 73 25.06 10.38 -11.69
C PRO A 73 25.14 8.90 -11.34
N GLN A 74 25.84 8.11 -12.15
CA GLN A 74 26.06 6.67 -11.93
C GLN A 74 27.08 6.38 -10.81
N GLY A 75 27.49 7.41 -10.07
CA GLY A 75 28.33 7.31 -8.86
C GLY A 75 27.61 8.01 -7.71
N GLY A 76 27.69 7.42 -6.51
CA GLY A 76 27.00 7.86 -5.30
C GLY A 76 27.09 9.37 -5.03
N TRP A 77 26.23 9.82 -4.11
CA TRP A 77 26.01 11.23 -3.74
C TRP A 77 27.31 12.06 -3.79
N PRO A 78 27.39 13.17 -4.56
CA PRO A 78 28.50 14.09 -4.37
C PRO A 78 28.37 14.65 -2.95
N VAL A 79 29.18 14.12 -2.02
CA VAL A 79 29.08 14.38 -0.57
C VAL A 79 29.53 15.81 -0.20
N SER A 80 29.60 16.73 -1.16
CA SER A 80 29.88 18.14 -0.90
C SER A 80 29.28 19.03 -1.99
N SER A 81 28.56 20.06 -1.54
CA SER A 81 28.06 21.26 -2.25
C SER A 81 27.10 21.14 -3.47
N ASP A 82 27.12 20.09 -4.29
CA ASP A 82 26.44 20.11 -5.61
C ASP A 82 25.04 19.48 -5.67
N LEU A 83 24.52 19.02 -4.52
CA LEU A 83 23.25 18.30 -4.41
C LEU A 83 22.04 19.17 -4.68
N TRP A 84 22.18 20.45 -4.37
CA TRP A 84 21.19 21.47 -4.70
C TRP A 84 21.18 21.82 -6.20
N GLY A 85 22.22 21.43 -6.94
CA GLY A 85 22.33 21.64 -8.39
C GLY A 85 21.45 20.69 -9.20
N TYR A 86 21.13 19.51 -8.67
CA TYR A 86 20.30 18.53 -9.37
C TYR A 86 18.82 18.65 -8.98
N ALA A 87 17.97 18.98 -9.97
CA ALA A 87 16.53 19.12 -9.76
C ALA A 87 15.88 17.86 -9.19
N PHE A 88 16.30 16.66 -9.63
CA PHE A 88 15.75 15.39 -9.14
C PHE A 88 16.05 15.18 -7.64
N ALA A 89 17.28 15.46 -7.19
CA ALA A 89 17.70 15.26 -5.81
C ALA A 89 16.98 16.24 -4.87
N ARG A 90 16.85 17.50 -5.30
CA ARG A 90 16.07 18.51 -4.58
C ARG A 90 14.60 18.11 -4.47
N ASN A 91 13.98 17.69 -5.57
CA ASN A 91 12.58 17.28 -5.58
C ASN A 91 12.35 16.04 -4.70
N ALA A 92 13.28 15.08 -4.73
CA ALA A 92 13.25 13.88 -3.88
C ALA A 92 13.26 14.21 -2.38
N ILE A 93 14.18 15.07 -1.95
CA ILE A 93 14.28 15.50 -0.54
C ILE A 93 13.04 16.30 -0.14
N LEU A 94 12.58 17.23 -0.97
CA LEU A 94 11.39 18.03 -0.67
C LEU A 94 10.13 17.15 -0.58
N ALA A 95 9.93 16.24 -1.53
CA ALA A 95 8.79 15.35 -1.54
C ALA A 95 8.78 14.40 -0.34
N SER A 96 9.92 13.79 -0.02
CA SER A 96 10.06 12.90 1.14
C SER A 96 9.89 13.66 2.47
N THR A 97 10.33 14.92 2.54
CA THR A 97 10.12 15.79 3.71
C THR A 97 8.65 16.13 3.89
N LEU A 98 7.98 16.62 2.83
CA LEU A 98 6.56 16.97 2.87
C LEU A 98 5.70 15.76 3.24
N LEU A 99 5.96 14.61 2.60
CA LEU A 99 5.28 13.36 2.91
C LEU A 99 5.57 12.89 4.33
N GLY A 100 6.84 12.88 4.76
CA GLY A 100 7.25 12.46 6.09
C GLY A 100 6.57 13.28 7.18
N VAL A 101 6.50 14.61 7.02
CA VAL A 101 5.82 15.51 7.96
C VAL A 101 4.31 15.26 7.98
N MET A 102 3.64 15.27 6.82
CA MET A 102 2.18 15.14 6.79
C MET A 102 1.71 13.74 7.21
N ALA A 103 2.36 12.68 6.70
CA ALA A 103 1.99 11.30 7.01
C ALA A 103 2.26 10.96 8.47
N SER A 104 3.41 11.38 9.02
CA SER A 104 3.70 11.14 10.44
C SER A 104 2.74 11.89 11.36
N THR A 105 2.36 13.12 11.00
CA THR A 105 1.42 13.93 11.81
C THR A 105 0.02 13.31 11.81
N LEU A 106 -0.53 13.02 10.64
CA LEU A 106 -1.85 12.37 10.51
C LEU A 106 -1.81 10.95 11.11
N GLY A 107 -0.68 10.27 10.95
CA GLY A 107 -0.41 8.92 11.43
C GLY A 107 -0.64 8.73 12.92
N VAL A 108 -0.29 9.73 13.74
CA VAL A 108 -0.55 9.68 15.20
C VAL A 108 -2.03 9.55 15.49
N PHE A 109 -2.89 10.32 14.81
CA PHE A 109 -4.33 10.23 14.98
C PHE A 109 -4.89 8.90 14.44
N VAL A 110 -4.42 8.47 13.27
CA VAL A 110 -4.82 7.21 12.64
C VAL A 110 -4.50 6.02 13.56
N LEU A 111 -3.29 6.00 14.14
CA LEU A 111 -2.84 4.95 15.04
C LEU A 111 -3.65 4.92 16.34
N LEU A 112 -3.84 6.08 16.99
CA LEU A 112 -4.55 6.14 18.27
C LEU A 112 -6.03 5.79 18.14
N ARG A 113 -6.64 6.06 16.98
CA ARG A 113 -8.01 5.67 16.64
C ARG A 113 -8.14 4.25 16.08
N ARG A 114 -7.08 3.43 16.14
CA ARG A 114 -7.07 2.04 15.64
C ARG A 114 -7.48 1.91 14.17
N MET A 115 -7.10 2.88 13.34
CA MET A 115 -7.38 2.91 11.91
C MET A 115 -6.12 2.63 11.09
N SER A 116 -5.16 1.86 11.63
CA SER A 116 -3.82 1.71 11.04
C SER A 116 -3.83 1.12 9.62
N PHE A 117 -4.87 0.38 9.24
CA PHE A 117 -4.98 -0.17 7.89
C PHE A 117 -5.53 0.80 6.84
N VAL A 118 -6.02 1.99 7.23
CA VAL A 118 -6.62 2.97 6.30
C VAL A 118 -5.65 3.37 5.18
N GLY A 119 -4.36 3.53 5.48
CA GLY A 119 -3.36 3.87 4.46
C GLY A 119 -3.28 2.81 3.35
N ALA A 120 -3.18 1.54 3.74
CA ALA A 120 -3.13 0.43 2.78
C ALA A 120 -4.45 0.29 2.02
N GLY A 121 -5.59 0.39 2.72
CA GLY A 121 -6.91 0.31 2.10
C GLY A 121 -7.16 1.40 1.07
N VAL A 122 -6.83 2.64 1.41
CA VAL A 122 -6.96 3.77 0.48
C VAL A 122 -5.99 3.65 -0.69
N SER A 123 -4.74 3.23 -0.49
CA SER A 123 -3.77 3.11 -1.59
C SER A 123 -4.26 2.16 -2.70
N HIS A 124 -4.84 1.01 -2.31
CA HIS A 124 -5.32 0.02 -3.28
C HIS A 124 -6.67 0.40 -3.88
N ALA A 125 -7.50 1.13 -3.14
CA ALA A 125 -8.67 1.77 -3.71
C ALA A 125 -8.29 2.86 -4.72
N ALA A 126 -7.29 3.67 -4.41
CA ALA A 126 -6.75 4.70 -5.30
C ALA A 126 -6.22 4.09 -6.60
N PHE A 127 -5.57 2.93 -6.52
CA PHE A 127 -5.19 2.16 -7.70
C PHE A 127 -6.41 1.78 -8.57
N GLY A 128 -7.50 1.32 -7.96
CA GLY A 128 -8.78 1.08 -8.67
C GLY A 128 -9.34 2.33 -9.33
N GLY A 129 -9.35 3.46 -8.62
CA GLY A 129 -9.77 4.76 -9.16
C GLY A 129 -8.90 5.25 -10.31
N ALA A 130 -7.57 5.11 -10.22
CA ALA A 130 -6.64 5.45 -11.28
C ALA A 130 -6.89 4.59 -12.54
N ALA A 131 -7.12 3.28 -12.37
CA ALA A 131 -7.45 2.38 -13.47
C ALA A 131 -8.75 2.79 -14.18
N LEU A 132 -9.77 3.20 -13.42
CA LEU A 132 -10.99 3.79 -13.99
C LEU A 132 -10.70 5.08 -14.75
N GLY A 133 -9.84 5.94 -14.23
CA GLY A 133 -9.37 7.15 -14.92
C GLY A 133 -8.78 6.83 -16.29
N TYR A 134 -7.86 5.88 -16.34
CA TYR A 134 -7.28 5.40 -17.60
C TYR A 134 -8.34 4.87 -18.57
N ALA A 135 -9.33 4.13 -18.07
CA ALA A 135 -10.39 3.60 -18.93
C ALA A 135 -11.34 4.67 -19.48
N LEU A 136 -11.55 5.74 -18.73
CA LEU A 136 -12.42 6.86 -19.13
C LEU A 136 -11.66 7.97 -19.88
N GLY A 137 -10.34 7.86 -20.03
CA GLY A 137 -9.50 8.91 -20.61
C GLY A 137 -9.40 10.17 -19.74
N LEU A 138 -9.63 10.04 -18.43
CA LEU A 138 -9.50 11.13 -17.44
C LEU A 138 -8.11 11.13 -16.81
N ASP A 139 -7.77 12.22 -16.13
CA ASP A 139 -6.53 12.28 -15.35
C ASP A 139 -6.54 11.19 -14.24
N PRO A 140 -5.53 10.29 -14.20
CA PRO A 140 -5.46 9.20 -13.24
C PRO A 140 -5.38 9.66 -11.78
N LEU A 141 -4.76 10.81 -11.51
CA LEU A 141 -4.62 11.33 -10.15
C LEU A 141 -5.96 11.87 -9.64
N LEU A 142 -6.67 12.65 -10.46
CA LEU A 142 -7.99 13.18 -10.11
C LEU A 142 -9.02 12.07 -9.93
N SER A 143 -9.04 11.08 -10.81
CA SER A 143 -9.94 9.92 -10.69
C SER A 143 -9.62 9.08 -9.45
N ALA A 144 -8.34 8.83 -9.15
CA ALA A 144 -7.92 8.18 -7.90
C ALA A 144 -8.33 8.96 -6.66
N LEU A 145 -8.20 10.30 -6.68
CA LEU A 145 -8.63 11.18 -5.59
C LEU A 145 -10.13 11.08 -5.37
N VAL A 146 -10.93 11.28 -6.42
CA VAL A 146 -12.40 11.23 -6.31
C VAL A 146 -12.86 9.87 -5.78
N PHE A 147 -12.31 8.78 -6.31
CA PHE A 147 -12.66 7.42 -5.88
C PHE A 147 -12.31 7.18 -4.41
N SER A 148 -11.09 7.52 -4.01
CA SER A 148 -10.60 7.33 -2.64
C SER A 148 -11.25 8.25 -1.61
N LEU A 149 -11.60 9.48 -1.99
CA LEU A 149 -12.34 10.41 -1.12
C LEU A 149 -13.78 9.94 -0.95
N THR A 150 -14.41 9.44 -2.01
CA THR A 150 -15.74 8.82 -1.94
C THR A 150 -15.71 7.62 -0.99
N GLY A 151 -14.71 6.76 -1.12
CA GLY A 151 -14.47 5.66 -0.18
C GLY A 151 -14.33 6.13 1.26
N ALA A 152 -13.49 7.14 1.50
CA ALA A 152 -13.26 7.71 2.83
C ALA A 152 -14.55 8.28 3.47
N LEU A 153 -15.48 8.81 2.67
CA LEU A 153 -16.80 9.28 3.13
C LEU A 153 -17.75 8.13 3.49
N LEU A 154 -17.68 7.03 2.76
CA LEU A 154 -18.55 5.86 2.95
C LEU A 154 -18.06 4.94 4.07
N LEU A 155 -16.75 4.88 4.30
CA LEU A 155 -16.11 4.01 5.30
C LEU A 155 -16.72 4.15 6.72
N PRO A 156 -16.93 5.37 7.26
CA PRO A 156 -17.56 5.56 8.56
C PRO A 156 -18.99 5.02 8.61
N SER A 157 -19.75 5.13 7.52
CA SER A 157 -21.14 4.64 7.44
C SER A 157 -21.20 3.11 7.40
N ALA A 158 -20.15 2.45 6.91
CA ALA A 158 -20.03 1.00 6.93
C ALA A 158 -19.63 0.44 8.31
N ARG A 159 -19.29 1.31 9.28
CA ARG A 159 -19.03 0.89 10.67
C ARG A 159 -20.36 0.62 11.36
N GLY A 160 -20.56 -0.63 11.75
CA GLY A 160 -21.70 -1.06 12.54
C GLY A 160 -21.26 -1.87 13.75
N ARG A 161 -22.20 -2.26 14.60
CA ARG A 161 -21.93 -3.12 15.77
C ARG A 161 -21.20 -4.43 15.42
N LEU A 162 -21.40 -4.95 14.20
CA LEU A 162 -20.85 -6.22 13.73
C LEU A 162 -19.49 -6.09 13.02
N LEU A 163 -19.16 -4.90 12.48
CA LEU A 163 -17.92 -4.67 11.74
C LEU A 163 -16.97 -3.81 12.56
N LYS A 164 -15.81 -4.39 12.91
CA LYS A 164 -14.72 -3.66 13.55
C LYS A 164 -14.19 -2.54 12.65
N GLU A 165 -13.51 -1.56 13.26
CA GLU A 165 -13.01 -0.33 12.63
C GLU A 165 -12.20 -0.57 11.33
N ASP A 166 -11.41 -1.65 11.29
CA ASP A 166 -10.59 -2.05 10.14
C ASP A 166 -11.32 -2.95 9.11
N GLY A 167 -12.48 -3.53 9.46
CA GLY A 167 -13.19 -4.46 8.59
C GLY A 167 -13.70 -3.80 7.31
N GLY A 168 -14.28 -2.60 7.42
CA GLY A 168 -14.73 -1.81 6.26
C GLY A 168 -13.56 -1.39 5.36
N VAL A 169 -12.40 -1.10 5.95
CA VAL A 169 -11.17 -0.77 5.22
C VAL A 169 -10.71 -1.98 4.39
N GLY A 170 -10.76 -3.19 4.95
CA GLY A 170 -10.40 -4.43 4.26
C GLY A 170 -11.33 -4.75 3.07
N ILE A 171 -12.63 -4.52 3.22
CA ILE A 171 -13.58 -4.69 2.10
C ILE A 171 -13.28 -3.69 0.98
N PHE A 172 -13.06 -2.42 1.35
CA PHE A 172 -12.73 -1.37 0.38
C PHE A 172 -11.40 -1.61 -0.33
N PHE A 173 -10.40 -2.11 0.39
CA PHE A 173 -9.14 -2.59 -0.16
C PHE A 173 -9.35 -3.66 -1.24
N SER A 174 -10.08 -4.73 -0.91
CA SER A 174 -10.28 -5.86 -1.83
C SER A 174 -11.09 -5.46 -3.05
N PHE A 175 -12.13 -4.63 -2.85
CA PHE A 175 -12.94 -4.10 -3.95
C PHE A 175 -12.11 -3.22 -4.88
N GLY A 176 -11.35 -2.26 -4.35
CA GLY A 176 -10.51 -1.36 -5.11
C GLY A 176 -9.44 -2.08 -5.94
N MET A 177 -8.75 -3.04 -5.32
CA MET A 177 -7.75 -3.85 -6.00
C MET A 177 -8.37 -4.71 -7.12
N ALA A 178 -9.48 -5.40 -6.83
CA ALA A 178 -10.15 -6.25 -7.82
C ALA A 178 -10.68 -5.42 -8.99
N LEU A 179 -11.31 -4.28 -8.71
CA LEU A 179 -11.82 -3.37 -9.72
C LEU A 179 -10.68 -2.82 -10.60
N GLY A 180 -9.58 -2.38 -9.99
CA GLY A 180 -8.43 -1.86 -10.74
C GLY A 180 -7.81 -2.89 -11.68
N LEU A 181 -7.60 -4.12 -11.20
CA LEU A 181 -7.06 -5.20 -12.03
C LEU A 181 -8.02 -5.61 -13.14
N LEU A 182 -9.32 -5.66 -12.85
CA LEU A 182 -10.35 -5.98 -13.84
C LEU A 182 -10.39 -4.93 -14.96
N VAL A 183 -10.44 -3.65 -14.60
CA VAL A 183 -10.47 -2.53 -15.55
C VAL A 183 -9.20 -2.51 -16.39
N LEU A 184 -8.03 -2.67 -15.76
CA LEU A 184 -6.76 -2.71 -16.47
C LEU A 184 -6.67 -3.89 -17.45
N GLY A 185 -7.28 -5.04 -17.11
CA GLY A 185 -7.38 -6.20 -18.00
C GLY A 185 -8.18 -5.92 -19.27
N PHE A 186 -9.12 -4.98 -19.25
CA PHE A 186 -9.86 -4.55 -20.44
C PHE A 186 -9.10 -3.55 -21.31
N LEU A 187 -8.13 -2.81 -20.73
CA LEU A 187 -7.32 -1.82 -21.43
C LEU A 187 -6.19 -2.49 -22.23
N ARG A 188 -6.56 -3.15 -23.33
CA ARG A 188 -5.60 -3.76 -24.26
C ARG A 188 -4.66 -2.68 -24.82
N GLY A 189 -3.37 -2.80 -24.53
CA GLY A 189 -2.31 -1.93 -25.06
C GLY A 189 -1.86 -0.79 -24.14
N THR A 190 -2.55 -0.53 -23.02
CA THR A 190 -2.10 0.47 -22.04
C THR A 190 -1.12 -0.17 -21.07
N ARG A 191 0.16 0.22 -21.14
CA ARG A 191 1.18 -0.22 -20.18
C ARG A 191 1.13 0.69 -18.94
N VAL A 192 0.36 0.30 -17.94
CA VAL A 192 0.39 0.94 -16.62
C VAL A 192 1.58 0.39 -15.83
N ASP A 193 2.44 1.28 -15.33
CA ASP A 193 3.56 0.91 -14.48
C ASP A 193 3.09 0.62 -13.04
N LEU A 194 2.68 -0.63 -12.82
CA LEU A 194 2.26 -1.15 -11.52
C LEU A 194 3.39 -1.06 -10.48
N PHE A 195 4.64 -1.26 -10.91
CA PHE A 195 5.79 -1.24 -10.02
C PHE A 195 6.04 0.19 -9.52
N GLY A 196 5.96 1.18 -10.41
CA GLY A 196 6.01 2.60 -10.06
C GLY A 196 4.90 3.03 -9.10
N TYR A 197 3.69 2.47 -9.20
CA TYR A 197 2.62 2.75 -8.22
C TYR A 197 2.87 2.15 -6.83
N LEU A 198 3.46 0.95 -6.78
CA LEU A 198 3.74 0.25 -5.51
C LEU A 198 4.94 0.85 -4.77
N PHE A 199 6.03 1.12 -5.50
CA PHE A 199 7.32 1.49 -4.93
C PHE A 199 7.72 2.95 -5.19
N GLY A 200 6.96 3.68 -6.00
CA GLY A 200 7.24 5.06 -6.37
C GLY A 200 8.38 5.20 -7.36
N ASN A 201 8.53 6.39 -7.92
CA ASN A 201 9.74 6.80 -8.59
C ASN A 201 10.09 8.24 -8.17
N VAL A 202 10.84 8.32 -7.06
CA VAL A 202 11.23 9.59 -6.45
C VAL A 202 12.14 10.43 -7.37
N LEU A 203 12.77 9.81 -8.38
CA LEU A 203 13.58 10.51 -9.38
C LEU A 203 12.73 11.24 -10.44
N ALA A 204 11.52 10.78 -10.70
CA ALA A 204 10.64 11.30 -11.75
C ALA A 204 9.63 12.35 -11.23
N VAL A 205 9.92 12.95 -10.08
CA VAL A 205 9.00 13.90 -9.43
C VAL A 205 9.06 15.25 -10.13
N ASP A 206 7.92 15.65 -10.68
CA ASP A 206 7.75 16.94 -11.34
C ASP A 206 7.25 18.03 -10.37
N LEU A 207 7.32 19.29 -10.78
CA LEU A 207 6.86 20.45 -10.02
C LEU A 207 5.36 20.35 -9.69
N GLY A 208 4.55 19.83 -10.61
CA GLY A 208 3.11 19.63 -10.38
C GLY A 208 2.83 18.70 -9.20
N ASP A 209 3.58 17.61 -9.08
CA ASP A 209 3.46 16.66 -7.98
C ASP A 209 3.88 17.29 -6.64
N LEU A 210 4.92 18.13 -6.67
CA LEU A 210 5.38 18.85 -5.49
C LEU A 210 4.35 19.88 -5.01
N VAL A 211 3.63 20.55 -5.92
CA VAL A 211 2.54 21.47 -5.58
C VAL A 211 1.39 20.72 -4.91
N TRP A 212 0.98 19.55 -5.44
CA TRP A 212 -0.04 18.72 -4.80
C TRP A 212 0.38 18.23 -3.42
N LEU A 213 1.63 17.80 -3.26
CA LEU A 213 2.20 17.42 -1.96
C LEU A 213 2.20 18.59 -0.98
N LEU A 214 2.67 19.76 -1.40
CA LEU A 214 2.72 20.95 -0.57
C LEU A 214 1.32 21.38 -0.15
N ALA A 215 0.37 21.47 -1.09
CA ALA A 215 -1.01 21.82 -0.80
C ALA A 215 -1.65 20.84 0.20
N THR A 216 -1.46 19.54 0.01
CA THR A 216 -2.01 18.51 0.89
C THR A 216 -1.34 18.53 2.27
N ALA A 217 -0.02 18.75 2.33
CA ALA A 217 0.72 18.87 3.58
C ALA A 217 0.30 20.11 4.37
N SER A 218 0.24 21.27 3.73
CA SER A 218 -0.22 22.52 4.33
C SER A 218 -1.66 22.42 4.82
N LEU A 219 -2.56 21.81 4.04
CA LEU A 219 -3.94 21.59 4.44
C LEU A 219 -4.03 20.64 5.64
N SER A 220 -3.27 19.55 5.65
CA SER A 220 -3.25 18.57 6.74
C SER A 220 -2.73 19.18 8.03
N LEU A 221 -1.60 19.90 7.98
CA LEU A 221 -1.04 20.59 9.14
C LEU A 221 -1.96 21.71 9.63
N GLY A 222 -2.50 22.51 8.71
CA GLY A 222 -3.46 23.56 9.02
C GLY A 222 -4.70 23.02 9.73
N PHE A 223 -5.24 21.89 9.26
CA PHE A 223 -6.36 21.20 9.91
C PHE A 223 -5.99 20.71 11.31
N VAL A 224 -4.85 20.04 11.47
CA VAL A 224 -4.40 19.53 12.76
C VAL A 224 -4.20 20.67 13.76
N LEU A 225 -3.60 21.79 13.34
CA LEU A 225 -3.39 22.97 14.18
C LEU A 225 -4.71 23.64 14.57
N ALA A 226 -5.60 23.87 13.59
CA ALA A 226 -6.89 24.54 13.82
C ALA A 226 -7.83 23.71 14.70
N PHE A 227 -7.82 22.38 14.56
CA PHE A 227 -8.73 21.48 15.27
C PHE A 227 -8.05 20.67 16.38
N TYR A 228 -6.82 21.02 16.77
CA TYR A 228 -5.98 20.25 17.69
C TYR A 228 -6.72 19.80 18.96
N ARG A 229 -7.35 20.73 19.69
CA ARG A 229 -8.08 20.41 20.94
C ARG A 229 -9.26 19.48 20.71
N LYS A 230 -10.00 19.68 19.62
CA LYS A 230 -11.18 18.86 19.28
C LYS A 230 -10.77 17.46 18.80
N LEU A 231 -9.69 17.36 18.04
CA LEU A 231 -9.09 16.10 17.62
C LEU A 231 -8.54 15.33 18.81
N LEU A 232 -7.85 15.99 19.74
CA LEU A 232 -7.37 15.38 20.96
C LEU A 232 -8.53 14.80 21.77
N LEU A 233 -9.54 15.62 22.05
CA LEU A 233 -10.69 15.20 22.86
C LEU A 233 -11.44 14.04 22.22
N SER A 234 -11.74 14.13 20.92
CA SER A 234 -12.41 13.05 20.20
C SER A 234 -11.58 11.77 20.05
N THR A 235 -10.25 11.83 20.22
CA THR A 235 -9.39 10.63 20.19
C THR A 235 -9.40 9.89 21.53
N PHE A 236 -9.43 10.60 22.65
CA PHE A 236 -9.35 10.00 23.99
C PHE A 236 -10.70 9.79 24.66
N ASP A 237 -11.66 10.70 24.47
CA ASP A 237 -13.01 10.63 25.04
C ASP A 237 -14.06 11.15 24.03
N PRO A 238 -14.49 10.31 23.09
CA PRO A 238 -15.47 10.70 22.08
C PRO A 238 -16.87 10.93 22.65
N ASP A 239 -17.22 10.34 23.80
CA ASP A 239 -18.53 10.53 24.43
C ASP A 239 -18.60 11.90 25.10
N PHE A 240 -17.58 12.28 25.87
CA PHE A 240 -17.47 13.62 26.44
C PHE A 240 -17.37 14.70 25.36
N ALA A 241 -16.62 14.45 24.28
CA ALA A 241 -16.56 15.35 23.13
C ALA A 241 -17.97 15.63 22.55
N ARG A 242 -18.82 14.60 22.44
CA ARG A 242 -20.21 14.76 21.97
C ARG A 242 -21.04 15.60 22.95
N VAL A 243 -20.89 15.39 24.26
CA VAL A 243 -21.62 16.15 25.30
C VAL A 243 -21.31 17.65 25.22
N ILE A 244 -20.05 18.03 24.99
CA ILE A 244 -19.67 19.45 24.87
C ILE A 244 -19.92 20.05 23.47
N GLY A 245 -20.68 19.35 22.61
CA GLY A 245 -21.10 19.83 21.29
C GLY A 245 -20.08 19.65 20.16
N VAL A 246 -19.02 18.84 20.35
CA VAL A 246 -18.10 18.51 19.26
C VAL A 246 -18.75 17.47 18.33
N ARG A 247 -18.82 17.80 17.04
CA ARG A 247 -19.28 16.89 15.98
C ARG A 247 -18.19 15.86 15.66
N VAL A 248 -18.06 14.82 16.49
CA VAL A 248 -17.02 13.78 16.36
C VAL A 248 -17.03 13.12 14.98
N GLU A 249 -18.21 12.77 14.47
CA GLU A 249 -18.36 12.13 13.15
C GLU A 249 -17.84 13.01 12.00
N ALA A 250 -18.01 14.33 12.10
CA ALA A 250 -17.49 15.26 11.10
C ALA A 250 -15.96 15.35 11.15
N LEU A 251 -15.36 15.28 12.34
CA LEU A 251 -13.91 15.24 12.50
C LEU A 251 -13.32 13.92 12.00
N ASP A 252 -13.99 12.79 12.24
CA ASP A 252 -13.58 11.50 11.72
C ASP A 252 -13.58 11.49 10.19
N LYS A 253 -14.66 11.98 9.58
CA LYS A 253 -14.76 12.12 8.11
C LYS A 253 -13.68 13.05 7.58
N ALA A 254 -13.47 14.22 8.19
CA ALA A 254 -12.44 15.17 7.77
C ALA A 254 -11.02 14.58 7.88
N LEU A 255 -10.72 13.85 8.96
CA LEU A 255 -9.44 13.17 9.14
C LEU A 255 -9.24 12.08 8.07
N LEU A 256 -10.25 11.27 7.80
CA LEU A 256 -10.18 10.22 6.77
C LEU A 256 -10.04 10.81 5.36
N LEU A 257 -10.70 11.93 5.05
CA LEU A 257 -10.52 12.66 3.79
C LEU A 257 -9.08 13.14 3.62
N LEU A 258 -8.50 13.73 4.66
CA LEU A 258 -7.11 14.21 4.63
C LEU A 258 -6.11 13.07 4.50
N VAL A 259 -6.29 11.98 5.26
CA VAL A 259 -5.49 10.77 5.13
C VAL A 259 -5.62 10.21 3.72
N SER A 260 -6.82 10.19 3.16
CA SER A 260 -7.07 9.69 1.81
C SER A 260 -6.36 10.54 0.74
N ALA A 261 -6.47 11.86 0.83
CA ALA A 261 -5.74 12.78 -0.04
C ALA A 261 -4.22 12.61 0.09
N CYS A 262 -3.70 12.54 1.32
CA CYS A 262 -2.29 12.27 1.63
C CYS A 262 -1.81 10.97 0.99
N VAL A 263 -2.61 9.90 1.09
CA VAL A 263 -2.29 8.59 0.53
C VAL A 263 -2.26 8.63 -1.00
N VAL A 264 -3.28 9.20 -1.63
CA VAL A 264 -3.37 9.23 -3.11
C VAL A 264 -2.26 10.08 -3.72
N VAL A 265 -2.04 11.29 -3.19
CA VAL A 265 -0.99 12.20 -3.67
C VAL A 265 0.40 11.61 -3.41
N GLY A 266 0.63 11.08 -2.20
CA GLY A 266 1.90 10.46 -1.86
C GLY A 266 2.19 9.20 -2.69
N MET A 267 1.17 8.40 -3.02
CA MET A 267 1.33 7.13 -3.72
C MET A 267 1.94 7.33 -5.10
N LYS A 268 1.51 8.36 -5.84
CA LYS A 268 2.04 8.66 -7.18
C LYS A 268 3.54 8.97 -7.15
N VAL A 269 3.98 9.68 -6.11
CA VAL A 269 5.34 10.21 -6.01
C VAL A 269 6.29 9.20 -5.39
N VAL A 270 5.89 8.63 -4.27
CA VAL A 270 6.76 7.90 -3.35
C VAL A 270 6.37 6.42 -3.22
N GLY A 271 5.18 6.04 -3.70
CA GLY A 271 4.70 4.66 -3.75
C GLY A 271 3.72 4.30 -2.63
N ALA A 272 2.74 3.47 -2.95
CA ALA A 272 1.68 3.01 -2.04
C ALA A 272 2.23 2.39 -0.75
N VAL A 273 3.27 1.57 -0.87
CA VAL A 273 3.86 0.85 0.26
C VAL A 273 4.51 1.81 1.24
N LEU A 274 5.31 2.76 0.72
CA LEU A 274 6.02 3.72 1.56
C LEU A 274 5.06 4.69 2.26
N VAL A 275 4.03 5.19 1.56
CA VAL A 275 3.05 6.08 2.20
C VAL A 275 2.29 5.38 3.32
N SER A 276 1.85 4.14 3.08
CA SER A 276 1.15 3.35 4.10
C SER A 276 2.04 3.07 5.32
N ALA A 277 3.33 2.80 5.09
CA ALA A 277 4.31 2.60 6.15
C ALA A 277 4.61 3.89 6.94
N MET A 278 4.84 5.02 6.25
CA MET A 278 5.09 6.32 6.87
C MET A 278 3.90 6.86 7.67
N LEU A 279 2.69 6.45 7.33
CA LEU A 279 1.50 6.78 8.10
C LEU A 279 1.46 6.06 9.46
N VAL A 280 2.03 4.85 9.58
CA VAL A 280 1.85 4.01 10.78
C VAL A 280 3.13 3.86 11.59
N ILE A 281 4.26 3.57 10.95
CA ILE A 281 5.51 3.19 11.61
C ILE A 281 6.08 4.34 12.45
N PRO A 282 6.25 5.58 11.95
CA PRO A 282 6.77 6.68 12.75
C PRO A 282 5.89 6.98 13.97
N ALA A 283 4.57 6.92 13.80
CA ALA A 283 3.61 7.12 14.88
C ALA A 283 3.71 6.01 15.93
N ALA A 284 3.87 4.75 15.49
CA ALA A 284 4.02 3.61 16.39
C ALA A 284 5.35 3.67 17.16
N THR A 285 6.43 4.07 16.49
CA THR A 285 7.74 4.32 17.12
C THR A 285 7.62 5.41 18.16
N ALA A 286 7.01 6.56 17.83
CA ALA A 286 6.83 7.68 18.74
C ALA A 286 6.08 7.30 20.03
N ARG A 287 5.12 6.38 19.95
CA ARG A 287 4.39 5.86 21.12
C ARG A 287 5.30 5.18 22.15
N TYR A 288 6.42 4.62 21.73
CA TYR A 288 7.42 4.05 22.64
C TYR A 288 8.33 5.12 23.25
N LEU A 289 8.54 6.25 22.58
CA LEU A 289 9.47 7.30 23.00
C LEU A 289 8.87 8.30 24.01
N THR A 290 7.56 8.53 23.98
CA THR A 290 6.91 9.55 24.81
C THR A 290 5.53 9.13 25.31
N SER A 291 5.12 9.73 26.43
CA SER A 291 3.80 9.56 27.05
C SER A 291 2.85 10.75 26.81
N SER A 292 3.35 11.89 26.31
CA SER A 292 2.52 13.06 26.02
C SER A 292 2.05 13.08 24.57
N PHE A 293 0.81 13.50 24.32
CA PHE A 293 0.28 13.54 22.96
C PHE A 293 1.05 14.53 22.06
N SER A 294 1.33 15.75 22.55
CA SER A 294 2.14 16.72 21.80
C SER A 294 3.54 16.19 21.50
N GLY A 295 4.15 15.53 22.50
CA GLY A 295 5.44 14.88 22.31
C GLY A 295 5.37 13.76 21.26
N MET A 296 4.26 13.02 21.21
CA MET A 296 4.07 11.93 20.25
C MET A 296 4.00 12.45 18.82
N VAL A 297 3.30 13.56 18.58
CA VAL A 297 3.26 14.20 17.25
C VAL A 297 4.66 14.64 16.82
N ILE A 298 5.38 15.36 17.68
CA ILE A 298 6.72 15.86 17.37
C ILE A 298 7.70 14.69 17.14
N ALA A 299 7.72 13.71 18.05
CA ALA A 299 8.58 12.55 17.93
C ALA A 299 8.27 11.74 16.66
N SER A 300 6.98 11.60 16.30
CA SER A 300 6.59 10.92 15.07
C SER A 300 7.13 11.63 13.84
N VAL A 301 7.03 12.96 13.78
CA VAL A 301 7.57 13.75 12.66
C VAL A 301 9.09 13.63 12.58
N VAL A 302 9.79 13.71 13.71
CA VAL A 302 11.26 13.56 13.76
C VAL A 302 11.68 12.17 13.28
N VAL A 303 11.05 11.11 13.76
CA VAL A 303 11.32 9.73 13.31
C VAL A 303 11.01 9.58 11.82
N GLY A 304 9.88 10.13 11.36
CA GLY A 304 9.50 10.15 9.96
C GLY A 304 10.59 10.77 9.10
N LEU A 305 10.98 12.01 9.39
CA LEU A 305 12.03 12.76 8.68
C LEU A 305 13.36 12.00 8.66
N ILE A 306 13.84 11.55 9.81
CA ILE A 306 15.10 10.80 9.92
C ILE A 306 15.04 9.55 9.05
N SER A 307 13.95 8.77 9.15
CA SER A 307 13.81 7.54 8.37
C SER A 307 13.72 7.79 6.87
N SER A 308 13.02 8.85 6.44
CA SER A 308 12.91 9.21 5.03
C SER A 308 14.23 9.71 4.46
N TRP A 309 14.96 10.57 5.17
CA TRP A 309 16.24 11.11 4.68
C TRP A 309 17.34 10.06 4.69
N ALA A 310 17.51 9.34 5.80
CA ALA A 310 18.52 8.29 5.89
C ALA A 310 18.21 7.11 4.96
N GLY A 311 16.92 6.75 4.79
CA GLY A 311 16.51 5.69 3.87
C GLY A 311 16.69 6.09 2.41
N LEU A 312 16.41 7.36 2.07
CA LEU A 312 16.68 7.89 0.73
C LEU A 312 18.19 7.92 0.45
N TRP A 313 19.00 8.41 1.38
CA TRP A 313 20.45 8.42 1.25
C TRP A 313 21.02 7.01 1.05
N LEU A 314 20.58 6.04 1.85
CA LEU A 314 20.99 4.64 1.73
C LEU A 314 20.55 4.00 0.41
N SER A 315 19.37 4.38 -0.09
CA SER A 315 18.85 3.92 -1.38
C SER A 315 19.77 4.32 -2.54
N PHE A 316 20.35 5.52 -2.50
CA PHE A 316 21.29 5.96 -3.54
C PHE A 316 22.65 5.29 -3.43
N GLU A 317 23.18 5.12 -2.22
CA GLU A 317 24.51 4.51 -2.05
C GLU A 317 24.53 3.03 -2.43
N LEU A 318 23.42 2.33 -2.19
CA LEU A 318 23.29 0.89 -2.44
C LEU A 318 22.53 0.54 -3.72
N ASP A 319 22.15 1.54 -4.53
CA ASP A 319 21.31 1.38 -5.73
C ASP A 319 20.02 0.56 -5.47
N LEU A 320 19.40 0.81 -4.31
CA LEU A 320 18.16 0.14 -3.87
C LEU A 320 16.95 0.99 -4.24
N PRO A 321 15.76 0.37 -4.47
CA PRO A 321 14.52 1.11 -4.57
C PRO A 321 14.24 1.95 -3.31
N SER A 322 13.98 3.24 -3.48
CA SER A 322 13.86 4.21 -2.38
C SER A 322 12.71 3.91 -1.42
N GLY A 323 11.55 3.48 -1.94
CA GLY A 323 10.41 3.06 -1.14
C GLY A 323 10.77 1.98 -0.10
N PRO A 324 11.17 0.77 -0.54
CA PRO A 324 11.61 -0.31 0.33
C PRO A 324 12.73 0.07 1.31
N ALA A 325 13.73 0.83 0.87
CA ALA A 325 14.84 1.24 1.74
C ALA A 325 14.36 2.06 2.95
N VAL A 326 13.49 3.05 2.71
CA VAL A 326 12.90 3.86 3.79
C VAL A 326 11.99 3.03 4.70
N VAL A 327 11.18 2.12 4.13
CA VAL A 327 10.31 1.24 4.92
C VAL A 327 11.11 0.32 5.83
N LEU A 328 12.17 -0.31 5.32
CA LEU A 328 13.03 -1.19 6.10
C LEU A 328 13.74 -0.41 7.22
N LEU A 329 14.26 0.78 6.93
CA LEU A 329 14.92 1.62 7.93
C LEU A 329 13.93 2.08 9.02
N SER A 330 12.74 2.54 8.64
CA SER A 330 11.72 2.93 9.61
C SER A 330 11.27 1.75 10.49
N SER A 331 11.17 0.55 9.93
CA SER A 331 10.87 -0.69 10.66
C SER A 331 11.99 -1.06 11.64
N LEU A 332 13.25 -0.85 11.25
CA LEU A 332 14.40 -1.05 12.13
C LEU A 332 14.39 -0.06 13.30
N LEU A 333 14.09 1.22 13.05
CA LEU A 333 13.94 2.23 14.09
C LEU A 333 12.79 1.88 15.06
N PHE A 334 11.68 1.38 14.54
CA PHE A 334 10.57 0.88 15.37
C PHE A 334 11.01 -0.29 16.25
N ALA A 335 11.70 -1.28 15.69
CA ALA A 335 12.21 -2.42 16.43
C ALA A 335 13.19 -2.00 17.53
N ALA A 336 14.11 -1.09 17.20
CA ALA A 336 15.08 -0.52 18.15
C ALA A 336 14.37 0.22 19.29
N ALA A 337 13.40 1.08 18.99
CA ALA A 337 12.62 1.80 20.01
C ALA A 337 11.84 0.85 20.93
N ARG A 338 11.25 -0.21 20.36
CA ARG A 338 10.54 -1.24 21.13
C ARG A 338 11.49 -1.99 22.08
N ILE A 339 12.66 -2.40 21.60
CA ILE A 339 13.67 -3.11 22.40
C ILE A 339 14.19 -2.21 23.51
N TYR A 340 14.54 -0.95 23.18
CA TYR A 340 14.99 0.05 24.15
C TYR A 340 13.99 0.22 25.29
N ARG A 341 12.70 0.36 24.96
CA ARG A 341 11.64 0.47 25.97
C ARG A 341 11.48 -0.81 26.81
N SER A 342 11.56 -1.98 26.17
CA SER A 342 11.52 -3.27 26.87
C SER A 342 12.69 -3.45 27.86
N LEU A 343 13.89 -2.99 27.50
CA LEU A 343 15.07 -3.06 28.36
C LEU A 343 15.00 -2.08 29.53
N MET A 344 14.34 -0.94 29.35
CA MET A 344 14.14 0.06 30.41
C MET A 344 13.01 -0.27 31.39
N GLY A 345 12.40 -1.46 31.28
CA GLY A 345 11.47 -1.99 32.29
C GLY A 345 10.19 -1.18 32.47
N ARG A 346 9.69 -0.51 31.42
CA ARG A 346 8.45 0.27 31.42
C ARG A 346 7.47 -0.14 30.33
#